data_AF-A0A7V9FCL7-F1
#
_entry.id   AF-A0A7V9FCL7-F1
#
_cell.length_a   1.000
_cell.length_b   1.000
_cell.length_c   1.000
_cell.angle_alpha   90.00
_cell.angle_beta   90.00
_cell.angle_gamma   90.00
#
_symmetry.space_group_name_H-M   'P 1'
#
loop_
_entity.id
_entity.type
_entity.pdbx_description
1 polymer ?
#
loop_
_entity_poly.entity_id
_entity_poly.type
_entity_poly.pdbx_seq_one_letter_code
_entity_poly.pdbx_strand_id
1 'polypeptide(L)'
;MDNELTLPYRTDWREMSRVLEYSKGKGADRSTLDARFGGGESLRETLNALEQLQLIDRDDTGDVRLTPFGDKLAYAPNESERRLVLIEALLGYRPYRIPLERAVDERMTLLDAPWLERIWQVDMRLGQPRNRVEEARTFFFRLADDGGLGSYRRGVRGQTTRLELVSDFVETVGGLIQELEERASLLETAAEAAPAIPAFEREPRPPVDLRQPVRLVPAVREERPAAGSAAETMLSIQVDMSDWDLDKIESFLRMIGYLGED
;
A
#
# COMPACT_ATOMS: atom_id res chain seq x y z
N MET A 1 6.85 4.60 -9.19
CA MET A 1 5.61 4.99 -9.90
C MET A 1 4.66 5.44 -8.82
N ASP A 2 4.26 6.71 -8.82
CA ASP A 2 3.17 7.14 -7.96
C ASP A 2 1.92 6.42 -8.44
N ASN A 3 1.50 5.41 -7.67
CA ASN A 3 0.34 4.61 -8.02
C ASN A 3 -0.88 5.54 -7.85
N GLU A 4 -1.51 5.94 -8.96
CA GLU A 4 -2.75 6.69 -8.92
C GLU A 4 -3.75 5.93 -8.03
N LEU A 5 -4.14 6.53 -6.90
CA LEU A 5 -4.90 5.87 -5.86
C LEU A 5 -6.31 5.55 -6.38
N THR A 6 -6.55 4.30 -6.77
CA THR A 6 -7.78 3.88 -7.44
C THR A 6 -8.54 2.85 -6.61
N LEU A 7 -9.87 2.92 -6.56
CA LEU A 7 -10.63 1.99 -5.73
C LEU A 7 -10.71 0.63 -6.44
N PRO A 8 -10.37 -0.48 -5.76
CA PRO A 8 -10.62 -1.81 -6.29
C PRO A 8 -12.11 -2.00 -6.64
N TYR A 9 -12.38 -2.60 -7.79
CA TYR A 9 -13.73 -2.82 -8.33
C TYR A 9 -13.73 -4.06 -9.25
N ARG A 10 -14.92 -4.58 -9.62
CA ARG A 10 -15.09 -5.75 -10.51
C ARG A 10 -14.36 -7.03 -10.08
N THR A 11 -14.23 -7.24 -8.78
CA THR A 11 -13.72 -8.49 -8.21
C THR A 11 -14.45 -8.80 -6.89
N ASP A 12 -14.14 -9.93 -6.27
CA ASP A 12 -14.60 -10.31 -4.94
C ASP A 12 -13.56 -11.14 -4.18
N TRP A 13 -13.79 -11.33 -2.88
CA TRP A 13 -12.89 -12.10 -2.01
C TRP A 13 -12.68 -13.55 -2.49
N ARG A 14 -13.70 -14.16 -3.10
CA ARG A 14 -13.60 -15.55 -3.59
C ARG A 14 -12.66 -15.64 -4.79
N GLU A 15 -12.65 -14.66 -5.68
CA GLU A 15 -11.70 -14.57 -6.79
C GLU A 15 -10.29 -14.31 -6.27
N MET A 16 -10.13 -13.32 -5.40
CA MET A 16 -8.85 -12.97 -4.78
C MET A 16 -8.23 -14.15 -4.03
N SER A 17 -9.00 -14.82 -3.17
CA SER A 17 -8.53 -15.97 -2.39
C SER A 17 -8.09 -17.14 -3.27
N ARG A 18 -8.74 -17.37 -4.41
CA ARG A 18 -8.30 -18.41 -5.36
C ARG A 18 -6.97 -18.06 -6.02
N VAL A 19 -6.75 -16.78 -6.35
CA VAL A 19 -5.46 -16.32 -6.88
C VAL A 19 -4.38 -16.47 -5.81
N LEU A 20 -4.63 -16.02 -4.58
CA LEU A 20 -3.70 -16.17 -3.45
C LEU A 20 -3.33 -17.64 -3.21
N GLU A 21 -4.33 -18.53 -3.17
CA GLU A 21 -4.12 -19.97 -3.01
C GLU A 21 -3.24 -20.54 -4.13
N TYR A 22 -3.47 -20.10 -5.37
CA TYR A 22 -2.73 -20.56 -6.53
C TYR A 22 -1.29 -20.02 -6.56
N SER A 23 -1.07 -18.81 -6.05
CA SER A 23 0.23 -18.14 -6.00
C SER A 23 1.10 -18.57 -4.82
N LYS A 24 0.63 -19.48 -3.96
CA LYS A 24 1.40 -20.03 -2.84
C LYS A 24 2.75 -20.63 -3.28
N GLY A 25 3.77 -20.43 -2.47
CA GLY A 25 5.09 -21.05 -2.66
C GLY A 25 5.99 -20.20 -3.55
N LYS A 26 6.19 -20.60 -4.82
CA LYS A 26 7.11 -19.89 -5.72
C LYS A 26 6.47 -18.71 -6.48
N GLY A 27 5.18 -18.46 -6.28
CA GLY A 27 4.40 -17.56 -7.11
C GLY A 27 3.75 -18.28 -8.29
N ALA A 28 3.10 -17.51 -9.16
CA ALA A 28 2.44 -18.00 -10.37
C ALA A 28 2.83 -17.13 -11.56
N ASP A 29 3.18 -17.78 -12.66
CA ASP A 29 3.49 -17.05 -13.89
C ASP A 29 2.23 -16.47 -14.54
N ARG A 30 2.39 -15.38 -15.28
CA ARG A 30 1.27 -14.65 -15.90
C ARG A 30 0.44 -15.56 -16.81
N SER A 31 1.10 -16.36 -17.64
CA SER A 31 0.44 -17.21 -18.64
C SER A 31 -0.43 -18.30 -18.03
N THR A 32 0.00 -18.84 -16.89
CA THR A 32 -0.66 -19.87 -16.13
C THR A 32 -1.87 -19.29 -15.40
N LEU A 33 -1.75 -18.07 -14.86
CA LEU A 33 -2.89 -17.34 -14.31
C LEU A 33 -3.97 -17.08 -15.38
N ASP A 34 -3.57 -16.62 -16.56
CA ASP A 34 -4.49 -16.42 -17.69
C ASP A 34 -5.21 -17.70 -18.11
N ALA A 35 -4.47 -18.82 -18.19
CA ALA A 35 -5.05 -20.12 -18.52
C ALA A 35 -6.02 -20.64 -17.45
N ARG A 36 -5.75 -20.35 -16.17
CA ARG A 36 -6.53 -20.88 -15.03
C ARG A 36 -7.78 -20.06 -14.71
N PHE A 37 -7.64 -18.74 -14.73
CA PHE A 37 -8.69 -17.81 -14.27
C PHE A 37 -9.45 -17.15 -15.42
N GLY A 38 -9.02 -17.38 -16.66
CA GLY A 38 -9.50 -16.65 -17.82
C GLY A 38 -8.80 -15.30 -17.89
N GLY A 39 -8.02 -15.11 -18.94
CA GLY A 39 -7.36 -13.83 -19.16
C GLY A 39 -8.33 -12.67 -19.41
N GLY A 40 -7.79 -11.47 -19.44
CA GLY A 40 -8.55 -10.25 -19.73
C GLY A 40 -8.92 -9.45 -18.48
N GLU A 41 -10.04 -8.72 -18.58
CA GLU A 41 -10.36 -7.64 -17.65
C GLU A 41 -10.59 -8.11 -16.22
N SER A 42 -11.34 -9.21 -16.01
CA SER A 42 -11.68 -9.70 -14.66
C SER A 42 -10.43 -10.13 -13.86
N LEU A 43 -9.53 -10.92 -14.46
CA LEU A 43 -8.28 -11.27 -13.81
C LEU A 43 -7.41 -10.05 -13.57
N ARG A 44 -7.36 -9.11 -14.53
CA ARG A 44 -6.60 -7.86 -14.37
C ARG A 44 -7.09 -7.06 -13.16
N GLU A 45 -8.40 -6.89 -12.99
CA GLU A 45 -8.95 -6.14 -11.84
C GLU A 45 -8.76 -6.89 -10.52
N THR A 46 -8.82 -8.22 -10.52
CA THR A 46 -8.50 -9.03 -9.33
C THR A 46 -7.04 -8.85 -8.92
N LEU A 47 -6.11 -8.88 -9.87
CA LEU A 47 -4.68 -8.65 -9.59
C LEU A 47 -4.41 -7.22 -9.13
N ASN A 48 -5.07 -6.23 -9.75
CA ASN A 48 -4.98 -4.84 -9.32
C ASN A 48 -5.46 -4.67 -7.88
N ALA A 49 -6.59 -5.29 -7.51
CA ALA A 49 -7.11 -5.25 -6.14
C ALA A 49 -6.14 -5.89 -5.14
N LEU A 50 -5.58 -7.06 -5.47
CA LEU A 50 -4.59 -7.74 -4.64
C LEU A 50 -3.32 -6.90 -4.43
N GLU A 51 -2.82 -6.24 -5.47
CA GLU A 51 -1.65 -5.37 -5.40
C GLU A 51 -1.94 -4.10 -4.59
N GLN A 52 -3.11 -3.48 -4.77
CA GLN A 52 -3.54 -2.31 -3.99
C GLN A 52 -3.69 -2.60 -2.51
N LEU A 53 -4.13 -3.82 -2.16
CA LEU A 53 -4.19 -4.33 -0.79
C LEU A 53 -2.84 -4.87 -0.30
N GLN A 54 -1.76 -4.71 -1.09
CA GLN A 54 -0.40 -5.15 -0.78
C GLN A 54 -0.31 -6.65 -0.47
N LEU A 55 -1.16 -7.46 -1.10
CA LEU A 55 -1.19 -8.92 -0.93
C LEU A 55 -0.31 -9.63 -1.94
N ILE A 56 -0.06 -9.00 -3.09
CA ILE A 56 0.84 -9.51 -4.11
C ILE A 56 1.77 -8.42 -4.62
N ASP A 57 2.91 -8.85 -5.13
CA ASP A 57 3.76 -8.08 -6.02
C ASP A 57 3.70 -8.68 -7.43
N ARG A 58 3.77 -7.81 -8.44
CA ARG A 58 3.94 -8.20 -9.84
C ARG A 58 5.27 -7.71 -10.36
N ASP A 59 5.97 -8.56 -11.08
CA ASP A 59 7.16 -8.13 -11.82
C ASP A 59 6.82 -7.59 -13.21
N ASP A 60 7.85 -7.14 -13.94
CA ASP A 60 7.71 -6.57 -15.28
C ASP A 60 7.11 -7.56 -16.31
N THR A 61 7.19 -8.87 -16.04
CA THR A 61 6.61 -9.91 -16.89
C THR A 61 5.15 -10.22 -16.52
N GLY A 62 4.66 -9.65 -15.42
CA GLY A 62 3.32 -9.87 -14.89
C GLY A 62 3.22 -11.12 -14.02
N ASP A 63 4.35 -11.73 -13.66
CA ASP A 63 4.40 -12.86 -12.75
C ASP A 63 4.07 -12.38 -11.33
N VAL A 64 3.32 -13.21 -10.61
CA VAL A 64 2.73 -12.84 -9.33
C VAL A 64 3.46 -13.56 -8.20
N ARG A 65 3.87 -12.80 -7.18
CA ARG A 65 4.39 -13.33 -5.91
C ARG A 65 3.57 -12.79 -4.75
N LEU A 66 3.40 -13.61 -3.72
CA LEU A 66 2.80 -13.15 -2.47
C LEU A 66 3.78 -12.20 -1.77
N THR A 67 3.27 -11.10 -1.24
CA THR A 67 4.03 -10.29 -0.26
C THR A 67 4.08 -11.04 1.07
N PRO A 68 4.90 -10.62 2.06
CA PRO A 68 4.84 -11.19 3.41
C PRO A 68 3.43 -11.15 4.02
N PHE A 69 2.64 -10.16 3.60
CA PHE A 69 1.29 -9.96 4.08
C PHE A 69 0.27 -10.83 3.34
N GLY A 70 0.43 -11.00 2.03
CA GLY A 70 -0.29 -12.01 1.24
C GLY A 70 -0.02 -13.44 1.70
N ASP A 71 1.22 -13.76 2.07
CA ASP A 71 1.58 -15.07 2.63
C ASP A 71 0.84 -15.34 3.95
N LYS A 72 0.82 -14.38 4.88
CA LYS A 72 0.04 -14.52 6.13
C LYS A 72 -1.44 -14.81 5.85
N LEU A 73 -2.01 -14.13 4.86
CA LEU A 73 -3.41 -14.29 4.52
C LEU A 73 -3.68 -15.65 3.83
N ALA A 74 -2.82 -16.05 2.90
CA ALA A 74 -2.94 -17.29 2.14
C ALA A 74 -2.73 -18.53 3.02
N TYR A 75 -1.79 -18.46 3.96
CA TYR A 75 -1.43 -19.57 4.87
C TYR A 75 -2.08 -19.47 6.25
N ALA A 76 -3.09 -18.61 6.41
CA ALA A 76 -3.82 -18.48 7.67
C ALA A 76 -4.33 -19.87 8.15
N PRO A 77 -3.99 -20.30 9.36
CA PRO A 77 -4.27 -21.66 9.84
C PRO A 77 -5.75 -21.88 10.14
N ASN A 78 -6.51 -20.81 10.36
CA ASN A 78 -7.93 -20.86 10.66
C ASN A 78 -8.66 -19.61 10.14
N GLU A 79 -9.99 -19.70 10.13
CA GLU A 79 -10.90 -18.64 9.69
C GLU A 79 -10.70 -17.32 10.45
N SER A 80 -10.49 -17.40 11.78
CA SER A 80 -10.36 -16.23 12.64
C SER A 80 -9.08 -15.45 12.34
N GLU A 81 -7.94 -16.14 12.21
CA GLU A 81 -6.68 -15.50 11.81
C GLU A 81 -6.76 -14.94 10.39
N ARG A 82 -7.42 -15.64 9.46
CA ARG A 82 -7.62 -15.12 8.10
C ARG A 82 -8.42 -13.82 8.11
N ARG A 83 -9.47 -13.74 8.92
CA ARG A 83 -10.28 -12.52 9.09
C ARG A 83 -9.46 -11.38 9.65
N LEU A 84 -8.67 -11.62 10.69
CA LEU A 84 -7.78 -10.61 11.27
C LEU A 84 -6.78 -10.06 10.24
N VAL A 85 -6.10 -10.94 9.50
CA VAL A 85 -5.17 -10.51 8.45
C VAL A 85 -5.91 -9.78 7.32
N LEU A 86 -7.14 -10.17 6.98
CA LEU A 86 -7.94 -9.43 6.01
C LEU A 86 -8.32 -8.02 6.50
N ILE A 87 -8.62 -7.85 7.79
CA ILE A 87 -8.86 -6.52 8.39
C ILE A 87 -7.59 -5.69 8.34
N GLU A 88 -6.43 -6.27 8.71
CA GLU A 88 -5.14 -5.60 8.56
C GLU A 88 -4.91 -5.14 7.09
N ALA A 89 -5.41 -5.89 6.09
CA ALA A 89 -5.31 -5.53 4.67
C ALA A 89 -6.15 -4.32 4.30
N LEU A 90 -7.39 -4.32 4.79
CA LEU A 90 -8.30 -3.18 4.63
C LEU A 90 -7.70 -1.93 5.28
N LEU A 91 -7.13 -2.07 6.47
CA LEU A 91 -6.44 -0.98 7.15
C LEU A 91 -5.14 -0.60 6.44
N GLY A 92 -4.44 -1.52 5.75
CA GLY A 92 -3.27 -1.20 4.94
C GLY A 92 -3.57 -0.24 3.78
N TYR A 93 -4.78 -0.30 3.22
CA TYR A 93 -5.16 0.50 2.07
C TYR A 93 -5.90 1.78 2.46
N ARG A 94 -5.28 2.95 2.25
CA ARG A 94 -5.77 4.26 2.73
C ARG A 94 -7.25 4.55 2.42
N PRO A 95 -7.79 4.30 1.21
CA PRO A 95 -9.22 4.47 0.95
C PRO A 95 -10.17 3.63 1.79
N TYR A 96 -9.70 2.49 2.31
CA TYR A 96 -10.47 1.64 3.20
C TYR A 96 -10.19 1.95 4.66
N ARG A 97 -8.94 2.31 5.00
CA ARG A 97 -8.54 2.77 6.32
C ARG A 97 -9.36 3.97 6.80
N ILE A 98 -9.43 5.04 6.01
CA ILE A 98 -10.05 6.32 6.44
C ILE A 98 -11.51 6.15 6.88
N PRO A 99 -12.39 5.49 6.11
CA PRO A 99 -13.74 5.19 6.58
C PRO A 99 -13.77 4.34 7.86
N LEU A 100 -12.88 3.35 8.00
CA LEU A 100 -12.85 2.50 9.18
C LEU A 100 -12.41 3.26 10.44
N GLU A 101 -11.38 4.10 10.34
CA GLU A 101 -10.93 5.00 11.42
C GLU A 101 -12.04 5.93 11.87
N ARG A 102 -12.69 6.63 10.93
CA ARG A 102 -13.80 7.53 11.28
C ARG A 102 -14.97 6.80 11.92
N ALA A 103 -15.27 5.58 11.47
CA ALA A 103 -16.31 4.76 12.08
C ALA A 103 -15.98 4.39 13.53
N VAL A 104 -14.70 4.14 13.85
CA VAL A 104 -14.22 3.91 15.21
C VAL A 104 -14.36 5.19 16.05
N ASP A 105 -13.89 6.32 15.54
CA ASP A 105 -13.92 7.62 16.22
C ASP A 105 -15.36 8.07 16.55
N GLU A 106 -16.26 7.92 15.58
CA GLU A 106 -17.67 8.27 15.72
C GLU A 106 -18.50 7.18 16.42
N ARG A 107 -17.87 6.05 16.78
CA ARG A 107 -18.51 4.86 17.39
C ARG A 107 -19.75 4.42 16.62
N MET A 108 -19.62 4.37 15.30
CA MET A 108 -20.72 4.01 14.41
C MET A 108 -21.13 2.55 14.64
N THR A 109 -22.42 2.27 14.45
CA THR A 109 -22.98 0.91 14.41
C THR A 109 -23.33 0.47 12.98
N LEU A 110 -23.22 1.38 12.02
CA LEU A 110 -23.67 1.18 10.65
C LEU A 110 -22.92 2.10 9.69
N LEU A 111 -22.45 1.56 8.57
CA LEU A 111 -21.89 2.33 7.45
C LEU A 111 -22.83 2.26 6.26
N ASP A 112 -23.34 3.39 5.79
CA ASP A 112 -24.20 3.41 4.61
C ASP A 112 -23.45 3.85 3.34
N ALA A 113 -24.03 3.49 2.20
CA ALA A 113 -23.49 3.77 0.89
C ALA A 113 -23.24 5.26 0.64
N PRO A 114 -24.21 6.19 0.84
CA PRO A 114 -23.97 7.61 0.66
C PRO A 114 -22.83 8.18 1.52
N TRP A 115 -22.71 7.74 2.78
CA TRP A 115 -21.66 8.18 3.68
C TRP A 115 -20.27 7.75 3.18
N LEU A 116 -20.12 6.48 2.81
CA LEU A 116 -18.85 5.96 2.29
C LEU A 116 -18.44 6.63 0.97
N GLU A 117 -19.40 6.78 0.05
CA GLU A 117 -19.16 7.42 -1.24
C GLU A 117 -18.75 8.88 -1.09
N ARG A 118 -19.35 9.60 -0.12
CA ARG A 118 -18.98 10.98 0.19
C ARG A 118 -17.52 11.06 0.64
N ILE A 119 -17.05 10.15 1.49
CA ILE A 119 -15.64 10.14 1.92
C ILE A 119 -14.72 10.01 0.71
N TRP A 120 -14.98 9.04 -0.17
CA TRP A 120 -14.13 8.80 -1.34
C TRP A 120 -14.17 9.93 -2.37
N GLN A 121 -15.34 10.50 -2.62
CA GLN A 121 -15.52 11.49 -3.69
C GLN A 121 -15.25 12.93 -3.23
N VAL A 122 -15.65 13.28 -2.02
CA VAL A 122 -15.57 14.66 -1.52
C VAL A 122 -14.32 14.86 -0.68
N ASP A 123 -14.11 14.00 0.32
CA ASP A 123 -13.05 14.21 1.30
C ASP A 123 -11.69 13.75 0.75
N MET A 124 -11.67 12.62 0.04
CA MET A 124 -10.46 12.05 -0.57
C MET A 124 -10.25 12.47 -2.03
N ARG A 125 -11.28 12.98 -2.70
CA ARG A 125 -11.25 13.47 -4.09
C ARG A 125 -10.66 12.45 -5.08
N LEU A 126 -11.03 11.17 -4.97
CA LEU A 126 -10.47 10.10 -5.81
C LEU A 126 -10.82 10.18 -7.31
N GLY A 127 -11.58 11.18 -7.76
CA GLY A 127 -11.81 11.49 -9.18
C GLY A 127 -12.51 10.42 -10.02
N GLN A 128 -12.97 9.32 -9.41
CA GLN A 128 -13.46 8.15 -10.14
C GLN A 128 -14.90 8.29 -10.62
N PRO A 129 -15.23 7.76 -11.82
CA PRO A 129 -16.60 7.71 -12.32
C PRO A 129 -17.57 7.02 -11.36
N ARG A 130 -18.81 7.51 -11.30
CA ARG A 130 -19.85 7.04 -10.35
C ARG A 130 -20.06 5.52 -10.39
N ASN A 131 -20.09 4.91 -11.56
CA ASN A 131 -20.24 3.46 -11.71
C ASN A 131 -19.09 2.69 -11.04
N ARG A 132 -17.84 3.15 -11.18
CA ARG A 132 -16.68 2.53 -10.53
C ARG A 132 -16.79 2.66 -9.01
N VAL A 133 -17.21 3.82 -8.50
CA VAL A 133 -17.40 4.05 -7.07
C VAL A 133 -18.49 3.13 -6.48
N GLU A 134 -19.61 2.95 -7.19
CA GLU A 134 -20.70 2.07 -6.75
C GLU A 134 -20.29 0.58 -6.71
N GLU A 135 -19.49 0.15 -7.68
CA GLU A 135 -18.89 -1.19 -7.72
C GLU A 135 -17.84 -1.36 -6.60
N ALA A 136 -16.95 -0.39 -6.42
CA ALA A 136 -15.95 -0.37 -5.37
C ALA A 136 -16.55 -0.40 -3.95
N ARG A 137 -17.63 0.36 -3.73
CA ARG A 137 -18.41 0.32 -2.47
C ARG A 137 -18.91 -1.08 -2.19
N THR A 138 -19.46 -1.73 -3.22
CA THR A 138 -20.00 -3.09 -3.09
C THR A 138 -18.88 -4.07 -2.74
N PHE A 139 -17.72 -3.92 -3.38
CA PHE A 139 -16.54 -4.72 -3.06
C PHE A 139 -16.04 -4.47 -1.63
N PHE A 140 -15.89 -3.22 -1.21
CA PHE A 140 -15.51 -2.87 0.16
C PHE A 140 -16.44 -3.49 1.21
N PHE A 141 -17.76 -3.35 1.06
CA PHE A 141 -18.70 -3.92 2.04
C PHE A 141 -18.66 -5.44 2.08
N ARG A 142 -18.49 -6.11 0.94
CA ARG A 142 -18.32 -7.57 0.92
C ARG A 142 -17.03 -7.99 1.59
N LEU A 143 -15.92 -7.29 1.30
CA LEU A 143 -14.63 -7.60 1.89
C LEU A 143 -14.62 -7.37 3.40
N ALA A 144 -15.32 -6.33 3.88
CA ALA A 144 -15.51 -6.07 5.30
C ALA A 144 -16.38 -7.14 5.98
N ASP A 145 -17.42 -7.64 5.32
CA ASP A 145 -18.23 -8.79 5.78
C ASP A 145 -17.40 -10.08 5.82
N ASP A 146 -16.63 -10.37 4.76
CA ASP A 146 -15.69 -11.50 4.71
C ASP A 146 -14.58 -11.42 5.78
N GLY A 147 -14.20 -10.19 6.18
CA GLY A 147 -13.31 -9.89 7.29
C GLY A 147 -13.98 -9.96 8.67
N GLY A 148 -15.30 -10.13 8.74
CA GLY A 148 -16.05 -10.22 9.98
C GLY A 148 -16.34 -8.88 10.67
N LEU A 149 -16.18 -7.75 9.99
CA LEU A 149 -16.44 -6.42 10.55
C LEU A 149 -17.94 -6.10 10.71
N GLY A 150 -18.80 -6.87 10.05
CA GLY A 150 -20.23 -6.63 10.04
C GLY A 150 -20.97 -7.55 9.08
N SER A 151 -22.26 -7.27 8.87
CA SER A 151 -23.10 -7.95 7.90
C SER A 151 -23.47 -7.00 6.76
N TYR A 152 -23.07 -7.35 5.53
CA TYR A 152 -23.40 -6.57 4.36
C TYR A 152 -24.88 -6.74 3.98
N ARG A 153 -25.60 -5.61 3.84
CA ARG A 153 -27.00 -5.57 3.39
C ARG A 153 -27.12 -4.76 2.12
N ARG A 154 -27.56 -5.41 1.04
CA ARG A 154 -27.95 -4.72 -0.18
C ARG A 154 -29.26 -3.95 0.04
N GLY A 155 -29.28 -2.68 -0.36
CA GLY A 155 -30.47 -1.84 -0.26
C GLY A 155 -31.64 -2.38 -1.07
N VAL A 156 -32.82 -2.46 -0.46
CA VAL A 156 -34.10 -2.83 -1.09
C VAL A 156 -35.22 -1.98 -0.50
N ARG A 157 -36.26 -1.68 -1.29
CA ARG A 157 -37.49 -0.97 -0.82
C ARG A 157 -37.21 0.34 -0.07
N GLY A 158 -36.34 1.20 -0.61
CA GLY A 158 -36.01 2.50 -0.01
C GLY A 158 -34.94 2.47 1.09
N GLN A 159 -34.45 1.28 1.46
CA GLN A 159 -33.28 1.16 2.34
C GLN A 159 -31.98 1.35 1.55
N THR A 160 -31.01 2.04 2.14
CA THR A 160 -29.67 2.17 1.57
C THR A 160 -28.89 0.85 1.69
N THR A 161 -28.00 0.63 0.74
CA THR A 161 -26.95 -0.40 0.86
C THR A 161 -26.03 -0.01 2.01
N ARG A 162 -25.71 -0.97 2.88
CA ARG A 162 -25.03 -0.69 4.15
C ARG A 162 -24.28 -1.89 4.70
N LEU A 163 -23.40 -1.65 5.65
CA LEU A 163 -22.74 -2.63 6.50
C LEU A 163 -23.21 -2.41 7.94
N GLU A 164 -23.88 -3.41 8.50
CA GLU A 164 -24.28 -3.42 9.92
C GLU A 164 -23.10 -3.93 10.74
N LEU A 165 -22.46 -3.06 11.54
CA LEU A 165 -21.21 -3.37 12.23
C LEU A 165 -21.45 -4.30 13.42
N VAL A 166 -20.47 -5.15 13.73
CA VAL A 166 -20.48 -5.98 14.94
C VAL A 166 -20.33 -5.12 16.19
N SER A 167 -20.83 -5.61 17.34
CA SER A 167 -20.85 -4.82 18.59
C SER A 167 -19.47 -4.47 19.13
N ASP A 168 -18.49 -5.32 18.88
CA ASP A 168 -17.08 -5.20 19.24
C ASP A 168 -16.23 -4.55 18.13
N PHE A 169 -16.87 -3.93 17.13
CA PHE A 169 -16.17 -3.29 16.00
C PHE A 169 -15.15 -2.26 16.47
N VAL A 170 -15.56 -1.36 17.37
CA VAL A 170 -14.70 -0.27 17.89
C VAL A 170 -13.49 -0.84 18.61
N GLU A 171 -13.68 -1.90 19.40
CA GLU A 171 -12.62 -2.56 20.17
C GLU A 171 -11.65 -3.29 19.24
N THR A 172 -12.19 -4.04 18.28
CA THR A 172 -11.41 -4.84 17.32
C THR A 172 -10.60 -3.96 16.38
N VAL A 173 -11.26 -3.02 15.69
CA VAL A 173 -10.60 -2.18 14.69
C VAL A 173 -9.74 -1.11 15.36
N GLY A 174 -10.20 -0.51 16.46
CA GLY A 174 -9.42 0.45 17.24
C GLY A 174 -8.13 -0.16 17.80
N GLY A 175 -8.20 -1.39 18.34
CA GLY A 175 -7.01 -2.12 18.81
C GLY A 175 -6.02 -2.39 17.68
N LEU A 176 -6.50 -2.83 16.51
CA LEU A 176 -5.65 -3.06 15.34
C LEU A 176 -5.01 -1.78 14.79
N ILE A 177 -5.74 -0.66 14.76
CA ILE A 177 -5.18 0.64 14.36
C ILE A 177 -4.02 1.01 15.28
N GLN A 178 -4.23 0.92 16.61
CA GLN A 178 -3.18 1.21 17.58
C GLN A 178 -1.96 0.29 17.41
N GLU A 179 -2.18 -1.03 17.24
CA GLU A 179 -1.07 -1.96 17.00
C GLU A 179 -0.28 -1.62 15.72
N LEU A 180 -0.96 -1.20 14.65
CA LEU A 180 -0.32 -0.82 13.40
C LEU A 180 0.50 0.47 13.56
N GLU A 181 -0.01 1.45 14.30
CA GLU A 181 0.70 2.69 14.62
C GLU A 181 1.93 2.43 15.49
N GLU A 182 1.81 1.59 16.52
CA GLU A 182 2.94 1.17 17.37
C GLU A 182 4.01 0.45 16.55
N ARG A 183 3.62 -0.48 15.67
CA ARG A 183 4.55 -1.16 14.75
C ARG A 183 5.25 -0.17 13.82
N ALA A 184 4.53 0.82 13.28
CA ALA A 184 5.11 1.84 12.40
C ALA A 184 6.12 2.71 13.16
N SER A 185 5.81 3.14 14.38
CA SER A 185 6.69 3.95 15.23
C SER A 185 7.98 3.19 15.62
N LEU A 186 7.87 1.89 15.92
CA LEU A 186 9.03 1.05 16.22
C LEU A 186 9.95 0.87 15.00
N LEU A 187 9.38 0.74 13.80
CA LEU A 187 10.16 0.66 12.56
C LEU A 187 10.88 1.97 12.23
N GLU A 188 10.23 3.11 12.46
CA GLU A 188 10.85 4.43 12.28
C GLU A 188 12.02 4.62 13.25
N THR A 189 11.82 4.28 14.53
CA THR A 189 12.88 4.32 15.56
C THR A 189 14.02 3.34 15.22
N ALA A 190 13.71 2.15 14.71
CA ALA A 190 14.72 1.18 14.31
C ALA A 190 15.49 1.60 13.05
N ALA A 191 14.84 2.29 12.10
CA ALA A 191 15.48 2.85 10.92
C ALA A 191 16.41 4.03 11.29
N GLU A 192 16.02 4.85 12.26
CA GLU A 192 16.86 5.94 12.79
C GLU A 192 18.03 5.42 13.64
N ALA A 193 17.83 4.30 14.36
CA ALA A 193 18.88 3.64 15.14
C ALA A 193 19.77 2.70 14.30
N ALA A 194 19.42 2.41 13.05
CA ALA A 194 20.23 1.58 12.17
C ALA A 194 21.52 2.34 11.81
N PRO A 195 22.72 1.79 12.10
CA PRO A 195 23.95 2.43 11.67
C PRO A 195 23.94 2.50 10.14
N ALA A 196 24.16 3.69 9.59
CA ALA A 196 24.32 3.88 8.16
C ALA A 196 25.36 2.87 7.66
N ILE A 197 24.93 1.90 6.86
CA ILE A 197 25.85 1.01 6.16
C ILE A 197 26.69 1.95 5.29
N PRO A 198 28.02 2.04 5.50
CA PRO A 198 28.83 2.94 4.70
C PRO A 198 28.62 2.55 3.25
N ALA A 199 28.24 3.53 2.43
CA ALA A 199 28.41 3.42 1.00
C ALA A 199 29.89 3.09 0.80
N PHE A 200 30.18 1.86 0.41
CA PHE A 200 31.47 1.57 -0.18
C PHE A 200 31.57 2.53 -1.37
N GLU A 201 32.41 3.56 -1.23
CA GLU A 201 32.94 4.26 -2.37
C GLU A 201 33.41 3.16 -3.32
N ARG A 202 32.73 3.03 -4.47
CA ARG A 202 33.32 2.30 -5.57
C ARG A 202 34.55 3.12 -5.95
N GLU A 203 35.71 2.74 -5.43
CA GLU A 203 36.98 3.16 -6.00
C GLU A 203 36.85 3.05 -7.52
N PRO A 204 37.26 4.08 -8.29
CA PRO A 204 37.27 3.98 -9.73
C PRO A 204 38.12 2.76 -10.08
N ARG A 205 37.50 1.73 -10.67
CA ARG A 205 38.22 0.55 -11.14
C ARG A 205 39.32 1.07 -12.07
N PRO A 206 40.61 0.84 -11.78
CA PRO A 206 41.64 1.09 -12.77
C PRO A 206 41.35 0.21 -13.99
N PRO A 207 41.63 0.67 -15.21
CA PRO A 207 41.43 -0.14 -16.40
C PRO A 207 42.18 -1.46 -16.24
N VAL A 208 41.46 -2.57 -16.39
CA VAL A 208 42.03 -3.92 -16.38
C VAL A 208 42.94 -4.04 -17.61
N ASP A 209 44.25 -3.97 -17.39
CA ASP A 209 45.23 -4.42 -18.38
C ASP A 209 45.26 -5.95 -18.37
N LEU A 210 44.72 -6.57 -19.43
CA LEU A 210 44.57 -8.03 -19.59
C LEU A 210 45.91 -8.76 -19.85
N ARG A 211 47.05 -8.23 -19.40
CA ARG A 211 48.38 -8.78 -19.71
C ARG A 211 49.24 -9.17 -18.50
N GLN A 212 48.68 -9.32 -17.31
CA GLN A 212 49.44 -9.84 -16.16
C GLN A 212 48.82 -11.11 -15.53
N PRO A 213 49.66 -12.11 -15.18
CA PRO A 213 49.19 -13.35 -14.57
C PRO A 213 48.80 -13.13 -13.10
N VAL A 214 47.60 -13.62 -12.75
CA VAL A 214 47.02 -13.60 -11.40
C VAL A 214 47.90 -14.35 -10.41
N ARG A 215 48.26 -13.71 -9.29
CA ARG A 215 48.77 -14.37 -8.08
C ARG A 215 47.75 -14.19 -6.95
N LEU A 216 47.23 -15.31 -6.45
CA LEU A 216 46.37 -15.37 -5.27
C LEU A 216 47.24 -15.37 -4.01
N VAL A 217 46.96 -14.47 -3.07
CA VAL A 217 47.40 -14.59 -1.67
C VAL A 217 46.26 -14.13 -0.74
N PRO A 218 45.93 -14.87 0.34
CA PRO A 218 44.78 -14.58 1.20
C PRO A 218 45.15 -13.82 2.49
N ALA A 219 44.09 -13.37 3.19
CA ALA A 219 43.98 -13.05 4.63
C ALA A 219 44.41 -11.62 5.08
N VAL A 220 43.88 -10.95 6.11
CA VAL A 220 42.71 -11.01 7.04
C VAL A 220 42.84 -9.75 7.95
N ARG A 221 41.69 -9.23 8.45
CA ARG A 221 41.44 -8.43 9.69
C ARG A 221 41.62 -6.90 9.81
N GLU A 222 40.48 -6.29 10.20
CA GLU A 222 40.16 -5.36 11.32
C GLU A 222 41.10 -4.19 11.69
N GLU A 223 40.56 -2.95 11.73
CA GLU A 223 40.43 -2.12 12.96
C GLU A 223 39.63 -0.80 12.78
N ARG A 224 39.20 -0.25 13.92
CA ARG A 224 38.15 0.78 14.21
C ARG A 224 38.47 2.24 13.83
N PRO A 225 37.44 3.15 13.85
CA PRO A 225 37.54 4.52 13.33
C PRO A 225 37.85 5.59 14.39
N ALA A 226 38.33 6.76 13.92
CA ALA A 226 38.40 8.01 14.68
C ALA A 226 37.54 9.10 14.01
N ALA A 227 37.00 9.97 14.86
CA ALA A 227 35.91 10.92 14.67
C ALA A 227 36.11 12.06 13.66
N GLY A 228 34.97 12.52 13.11
CA GLY A 228 34.53 13.93 13.23
C GLY A 228 34.54 14.79 11.96
N SER A 229 33.34 15.11 11.43
CA SER A 229 32.98 16.45 10.95
C SER A 229 31.49 16.48 10.55
N ALA A 230 30.77 17.53 10.96
CA ALA A 230 29.34 17.74 10.69
C ALA A 230 29.07 18.00 9.20
N ALA A 231 28.01 17.40 8.65
CA ALA A 231 27.55 17.62 7.29
C ALA A 231 26.22 18.39 7.29
N GLU A 232 26.20 19.50 6.55
CA GLU A 232 25.02 20.33 6.28
C GLU A 232 23.96 19.52 5.50
N THR A 233 22.73 19.53 5.98
CA THR A 233 21.61 18.83 5.33
C THR A 233 21.20 19.58 4.06
N MET A 234 21.48 19.01 2.89
CA MET A 234 21.02 19.52 1.60
C MET A 234 19.62 18.97 1.29
N LEU A 235 18.61 19.85 1.35
CA LEU A 235 17.22 19.53 0.99
C LEU A 235 16.98 19.85 -0.49
N SER A 236 16.57 18.87 -1.29
CA SER A 236 16.18 19.05 -2.69
C SER A 236 14.67 18.87 -2.84
N ILE A 237 13.98 19.89 -3.34
CA ILE A 237 12.53 19.87 -3.60
C ILE A 237 12.32 20.10 -5.10
N GLN A 238 11.60 19.19 -5.76
CA GLN A 238 11.17 19.36 -7.15
C GLN A 238 9.69 19.82 -7.16
N VAL A 239 9.41 20.91 -7.88
CA VAL A 239 8.07 21.48 -7.99
C VAL A 239 7.69 21.57 -9.47
N ASP A 240 6.56 20.95 -9.82
CA ASP A 240 5.97 21.08 -11.16
C ASP A 240 5.09 22.34 -11.22
N MET A 241 5.40 23.23 -12.17
CA MET A 241 4.72 24.51 -12.38
C MET A 241 3.95 24.56 -13.70
N SER A 242 3.77 23.42 -14.38
CA SER A 242 3.23 23.35 -15.75
C SER A 242 1.81 23.93 -15.89
N ASP A 243 1.01 23.88 -14.81
CA ASP A 243 -0.37 24.40 -14.75
C ASP A 243 -0.50 25.72 -13.96
N TRP A 244 0.61 26.40 -13.66
CA TRP A 244 0.58 27.65 -12.90
C TRP A 244 0.56 28.86 -13.83
N ASP A 245 -0.24 29.86 -13.47
CA ASP A 245 -0.11 31.19 -14.06
C ASP A 245 1.17 31.89 -13.54
N LEU A 246 1.59 32.93 -14.26
CA LEU A 246 2.82 33.66 -13.97
C LEU A 246 2.79 34.31 -12.57
N ASP A 247 1.63 34.82 -12.14
CA ASP A 247 1.47 35.45 -10.82
C ASP A 247 1.73 34.46 -9.68
N LYS A 248 1.30 33.21 -9.84
CA LYS A 248 1.52 32.14 -8.86
C LYS A 248 2.97 31.65 -8.86
N ILE A 249 3.62 31.59 -10.02
CA ILE A 249 5.05 31.28 -10.13
C ILE A 249 5.88 32.37 -9.43
N GLU A 250 5.59 33.64 -9.69
CA GLU A 250 6.30 34.76 -9.05
C GLU A 250 6.13 34.78 -7.54
N SER A 251 4.91 34.54 -7.05
CA SER A 251 4.61 34.48 -5.61
C SER A 251 5.40 33.36 -4.92
N PHE A 252 5.51 32.19 -5.55
CA PHE A 252 6.31 31.08 -5.04
C PHE A 252 7.81 31.39 -5.05
N LEU A 253 8.33 31.99 -6.12
CA LEU A 253 9.74 32.38 -6.21
C LEU A 253 10.13 33.44 -5.17
N ARG A 254 9.23 34.39 -4.85
CA ARG A 254 9.43 35.32 -3.72
C ARG A 254 9.42 34.61 -2.38
N MET A 255 8.48 33.68 -2.18
CA MET A 255 8.37 32.92 -0.93
C MET A 255 9.63 32.09 -0.62
N ILE A 256 10.27 31.50 -1.63
CA ILE A 256 11.53 30.77 -1.45
C ILE A 256 12.78 31.67 -1.49
N GLY A 257 12.60 32.99 -1.53
CA GLY A 257 13.69 33.97 -1.52
C GLY A 257 14.51 34.04 -2.82
N TYR A 258 13.98 33.52 -3.92
CA TYR A 258 14.66 33.52 -5.23
C TYR A 258 14.50 34.86 -5.96
N LEU A 259 13.38 35.55 -5.76
CA LEU A 259 13.16 36.92 -6.23
C LEU A 259 13.16 37.87 -5.03
N GLY A 260 13.97 38.93 -5.09
CA GLY A 260 13.98 39.99 -4.07
C GLY A 260 12.67 40.77 -4.07
N GLU A 261 12.35 41.39 -2.94
CA GLU A 261 11.30 42.41 -2.87
C GLU A 261 11.86 43.73 -3.44
N ASP A 262 11.24 44.24 -4.51
CA ASP A 262 11.40 45.63 -4.95
C ASP A 262 10.53 46.58 -4.10
#